data_AF-A0A3M8DN35-F1
#
_entry.id   AF-A0A3M8DN35-F1
#
_cell.length_a   1.000
_cell.length_b   1.000
_cell.length_c   1.000
_cell.angle_alpha   90.00
_cell.angle_beta   90.00
_cell.angle_gamma   90.00
#
_symmetry.space_group_name_H-M   'P 1'
#
loop_
_entity.id
_entity.type
_entity.pdbx_description
1 polymer ?
#
loop_
_entity_poly.entity_id
_entity_poly.type
_entity_poly.pdbx_seq_one_letter_code
_entity_poly.pdbx_strand_id
1 'polypeptide(L)'
;MSIRPGGGAVQISAQFDEPVKGFRLQYVSPDEAENDITIGNMAVEAGTYDWIEDGIPFSSPGVTRHVDSGTGIVTYQFDRGDGSHYDLQLLKSGNTFAIIFNTPNGMDDSDYKGAVEMLVTQSTTRLEVWDAADNMSGELLHLD
;
A
#
# COMPACT_ATOMS: atom_id res chain seq x y z
N MET A 1 -12.90 -8.55 3.82
CA MET A 1 -11.70 -8.66 2.97
C MET A 1 -12.04 -9.57 1.78
N SER A 2 -11.82 -9.13 0.53
CA SER A 2 -12.00 -10.01 -0.64
C SER A 2 -10.76 -10.00 -1.51
N ILE A 3 -10.16 -11.18 -1.67
CA ILE A 3 -9.09 -11.43 -2.62
C ILE A 3 -9.74 -11.78 -3.97
N ARG A 4 -9.51 -10.98 -5.03
CA ARG A 4 -9.94 -11.38 -6.37
C ARG A 4 -8.83 -12.23 -7.02
N PRO A 5 -9.14 -13.41 -7.59
CA PRO A 5 -8.14 -14.20 -8.30
C PRO A 5 -7.99 -13.74 -9.76
N GLY A 6 -6.74 -13.68 -10.23
CA GLY A 6 -6.36 -13.58 -11.64
C GLY A 6 -5.63 -12.28 -11.99
N GLY A 7 -4.29 -12.31 -11.97
CA GLY A 7 -3.42 -11.24 -12.48
C GLY A 7 -2.29 -10.77 -11.57
N GLY A 8 -1.79 -11.60 -10.65
CA GLY A 8 -0.64 -11.23 -9.82
C GLY A 8 -0.85 -9.98 -8.97
N ALA A 9 -1.97 -9.83 -8.26
CA ALA A 9 -2.17 -8.69 -7.37
C ALA A 9 -2.93 -9.08 -6.09
N VAL A 10 -2.56 -8.46 -4.96
CA VAL A 10 -3.28 -8.62 -3.68
C VAL A 10 -3.89 -7.30 -3.25
N GLN A 11 -5.16 -7.37 -2.88
CA GLN A 11 -5.97 -6.21 -2.54
C GLN A 11 -6.31 -6.21 -1.05
N ILE A 12 -5.85 -5.16 -0.37
CA ILE A 12 -6.37 -4.73 0.93
C ILE A 12 -7.54 -3.79 0.67
N SER A 13 -8.63 -3.88 1.43
CA SER A 13 -9.69 -2.88 1.34
C SER A 13 -10.22 -2.53 2.70
N ALA A 14 -10.37 -1.22 2.93
CA ALA A 14 -10.91 -0.65 4.14
C ALA A 14 -12.03 0.34 3.77
N GLN A 15 -13.07 0.37 4.60
CA GLN A 15 -14.15 1.35 4.49
C GLN A 15 -14.05 2.28 5.69
N PHE A 16 -14.17 3.58 5.43
CA PHE A 16 -14.12 4.61 6.47
C PHE A 16 -15.45 5.33 6.60
N ASP A 17 -15.73 5.82 7.81
CA ASP A 17 -16.92 6.62 8.06
C ASP A 17 -16.79 8.04 7.51
N GLU A 18 -15.55 8.51 7.34
CA GLU A 18 -15.22 9.86 6.88
C GLU A 18 -14.32 9.87 5.64
N PRO A 19 -14.28 10.99 4.89
CA PRO A 19 -13.35 11.15 3.78
C PRO A 19 -11.89 11.13 4.24
N VAL A 20 -11.11 10.20 3.67
CA VAL A 20 -9.68 10.11 3.93
C VAL A 20 -8.89 11.10 3.05
N LYS A 21 -7.97 11.83 3.68
CA LYS A 21 -6.99 12.74 3.07
C LYS A 21 -5.71 11.99 2.65
N GLY A 22 -5.19 11.14 3.52
CA GLY A 22 -3.94 10.40 3.35
C GLY A 22 -3.91 9.09 4.14
N PHE A 23 -2.86 8.29 3.97
CA PHE A 23 -2.66 7.06 4.74
C PHE A 23 -1.18 6.72 4.92
N ARG A 24 -0.93 5.89 5.93
CA ARG A 24 0.33 5.21 6.19
C ARG A 24 0.08 3.71 6.25
N LEU A 25 0.89 2.93 5.54
CA LEU A 25 0.87 1.48 5.56
C LEU A 25 2.24 0.96 5.98
N GLN A 26 2.30 0.36 7.16
CA GLN A 26 3.49 -0.34 7.65
C GLN A 26 3.30 -1.84 7.51
N TYR A 27 4.30 -2.57 7.01
CA TYR A 27 4.23 -4.04 6.83
C TYR A 27 5.63 -4.67 6.75
N VAL A 28 5.73 -6.00 6.90
CA VAL A 28 7.00 -6.74 6.82
C VAL A 28 7.01 -7.63 5.57
N SER A 29 7.71 -7.25 4.50
CA SER A 29 7.71 -7.92 3.20
C SER A 29 8.21 -9.38 3.24
N PRO A 30 8.06 -10.17 2.16
CA PRO A 30 8.38 -11.60 2.15
C PRO A 30 9.86 -11.92 2.41
N ASP A 31 10.74 -10.96 2.12
CA ASP A 31 12.18 -10.92 2.41
C ASP A 31 12.48 -10.47 3.85
N GLU A 32 11.47 -10.39 4.71
CA GLU A 32 11.53 -9.93 6.11
C GLU A 32 11.91 -8.45 6.28
N ALA A 33 11.93 -7.66 5.21
CA ALA A 33 12.18 -6.23 5.32
C ALA A 33 10.99 -5.48 5.93
N GLU A 34 11.24 -4.54 6.84
CA GLU A 34 10.21 -3.65 7.38
C GLU A 34 9.97 -2.52 6.38
N ASN A 35 8.72 -2.24 6.05
CA ASN A 35 8.33 -1.29 5.02
C ASN A 35 7.35 -0.26 5.58
N ASP A 36 7.45 0.98 5.10
CA ASP A 36 6.55 2.08 5.44
C ASP A 36 6.22 2.87 4.18
N ILE A 37 4.95 2.86 3.78
CA ILE A 37 4.44 3.69 2.68
C ILE A 37 3.63 4.82 3.31
N THR A 38 3.97 6.06 3.02
CA THR A 38 3.25 7.23 3.52
C THR A 38 2.79 8.13 2.38
N ILE A 39 1.47 8.36 2.29
CA ILE A 39 0.83 9.33 1.38
C ILE A 39 0.07 10.34 2.24
N GLY A 40 0.61 11.54 2.48
CA GLY A 40 -0.03 12.55 3.35
C GLY A 40 -1.26 13.19 2.73
N ASN A 41 -1.26 13.41 1.42
CA ASN A 41 -2.41 13.91 0.68
C ASN A 41 -2.59 13.21 -0.68
N MET A 42 -3.54 12.29 -0.74
CA MET A 42 -3.82 11.48 -1.94
C MET A 42 -4.27 12.30 -3.17
N ALA A 43 -4.71 13.55 -2.97
CA ALA A 43 -5.14 14.40 -4.06
C ALA A 43 -3.97 14.95 -4.89
N VAL A 44 -2.80 15.15 -4.28
CA VAL A 44 -1.72 15.95 -4.88
C VAL A 44 -0.30 15.42 -4.61
N GLU A 45 -0.10 14.67 -3.53
CA GLU A 45 1.25 14.21 -3.16
C GLU A 45 1.60 12.91 -3.85
N ALA A 46 2.90 12.75 -4.09
CA ALA A 46 3.46 11.56 -4.69
C ALA A 46 3.83 10.49 -3.65
N GLY A 47 4.06 10.87 -2.38
CA GLY A 47 4.29 9.93 -1.28
C GLY A 47 5.74 9.61 -0.96
N THR A 48 5.95 8.78 0.07
CA THR A 48 7.24 8.17 0.42
C THR A 48 7.10 6.66 0.58
N TYR A 49 8.21 5.96 0.32
CA TYR A 49 8.35 4.55 0.58
C TYR A 49 9.73 4.30 1.20
N ASP A 50 9.71 3.90 2.46
CA ASP A 50 10.88 3.63 3.28
C ASP A 50 10.93 2.14 3.62
N TRP A 51 12.12 1.55 3.64
CA TRP A 51 12.28 0.15 4.05
C TRP A 51 13.58 -0.10 4.81
N ILE A 52 13.60 -1.13 5.65
CA ILE A 52 14.77 -1.62 6.37
C ILE A 52 15.03 -3.04 5.93
N GLU A 53 16.17 -3.26 5.29
CA GLU A 53 16.61 -4.56 4.78
C GLU A 53 17.99 -4.87 5.36
N ASP A 54 18.15 -6.03 6.00
CA ASP A 54 19.36 -6.39 6.75
C ASP A 54 19.82 -5.33 7.76
N GLY A 55 18.86 -4.61 8.36
CA GLY A 55 19.11 -3.52 9.31
C GLY A 55 19.63 -2.23 8.68
N ILE A 56 19.67 -2.13 7.35
CA ILE A 56 20.07 -0.94 6.60
C ILE A 56 18.80 -0.19 6.15
N PRO A 57 18.65 1.10 6.51
CA PRO A 57 17.52 1.90 6.07
C PRO A 57 17.71 2.41 4.64
N PHE A 58 16.63 2.35 3.87
CA PHE A 58 16.53 2.86 2.51
C PHE A 58 15.24 3.64 2.31
N SER A 59 15.26 4.53 1.32
CA SER A 59 14.10 5.34 0.94
C SER A 59 14.05 5.47 -0.58
N SER A 60 12.86 5.38 -1.16
CA SER A 60 12.69 5.55 -2.60
C SER A 60 12.81 7.04 -2.96
N PRO A 61 13.64 7.43 -3.94
CA PRO A 61 13.86 8.83 -4.30
C PRO A 61 12.71 9.48 -5.08
N GLY A 62 11.65 8.73 -5.43
CA GLY A 62 10.54 9.28 -6.18
C GLY A 62 9.37 8.32 -6.33
N VAL A 63 8.53 8.25 -5.30
CA VAL A 63 7.19 7.69 -5.49
C VAL A 63 6.47 8.57 -6.52
N THR A 64 5.97 7.98 -7.59
CA THR A 64 5.32 8.73 -8.68
C THR A 64 3.82 8.49 -8.66
N ARG A 65 3.03 9.57 -8.77
CA ARG A 65 1.56 9.50 -8.79
C ARG A 65 1.03 9.63 -10.21
N HIS A 66 0.30 8.62 -10.66
CA HIS A 66 -0.45 8.62 -11.92
C HIS A 66 -1.96 8.59 -11.64
N VAL A 67 -2.74 9.36 -12.40
CA VAL A 67 -4.21 9.34 -12.33
C VAL A 67 -4.75 8.94 -13.68
N ASP A 68 -5.44 7.80 -13.74
CA ASP A 68 -6.19 7.42 -14.93
C ASP A 68 -7.48 8.24 -15.01
N SER A 69 -7.55 9.12 -16.00
CA SER A 69 -8.68 10.03 -16.22
C SER A 69 -9.96 9.33 -16.69
N GLY A 70 -9.88 8.08 -17.18
CA GLY A 70 -11.03 7.30 -17.61
C GLY A 70 -11.69 6.50 -16.46
N THR A 71 -10.90 6.07 -15.48
CA THR A 71 -11.36 5.21 -14.37
C THR A 71 -11.34 5.89 -13.01
N GLY A 72 -10.62 7.00 -12.86
CA GLY A 72 -10.40 7.69 -11.59
C GLY A 72 -9.45 6.95 -10.65
N ILE A 73 -8.80 5.87 -11.12
CA ILE A 73 -7.83 5.10 -10.35
C ILE A 73 -6.55 5.94 -10.20
N VAL A 74 -6.05 6.01 -8.98
CA VAL A 74 -4.76 6.64 -8.68
C VAL A 74 -3.74 5.54 -8.44
N THR A 75 -2.65 5.53 -9.20
CA THR A 75 -1.56 4.57 -9.03
C THR A 75 -0.34 5.30 -8.48
N TYR A 76 0.20 4.79 -7.39
CA TYR A 76 1.50 5.19 -6.84
C TYR A 76 2.52 4.14 -7.22
N GLN A 77 3.57 4.56 -7.90
CA GLN A 77 4.63 3.66 -8.37
C GLN A 77 5.90 3.96 -7.61
N PHE A 78 6.59 2.92 -7.14
CA PHE A 78 7.87 3.07 -6.46
C PHE A 78 8.82 1.93 -6.82
N ASP A 79 10.07 2.32 -7.05
CA ASP A 79 11.18 1.42 -7.34
C ASP A 79 12.05 1.27 -6.09
N ARG A 80 12.46 0.03 -5.79
CA ARG A 80 13.51 -0.28 -4.83
C ARG A 80 14.89 -0.25 -5.51
N GLY A 81 15.94 -0.09 -4.71
CA GLY A 81 17.32 -0.06 -5.21
C GLY A 81 17.82 -1.38 -5.82
N ASP A 82 17.12 -2.48 -5.55
CA ASP A 82 17.34 -3.81 -6.13
C ASP A 82 16.74 -3.96 -7.54
N GLY A 83 15.99 -2.96 -8.03
CA GLY A 83 15.29 -2.98 -9.31
C GLY A 83 13.85 -3.51 -9.25
N SER A 84 13.36 -3.87 -8.06
CA SER A 84 11.96 -4.27 -7.86
C SER A 84 11.02 -3.07 -8.03
N HIS A 85 9.95 -3.26 -8.82
CA HIS A 85 8.92 -2.26 -9.07
C HIS A 85 7.62 -2.64 -8.36
N TYR A 86 7.02 -1.67 -7.69
CA TYR A 86 5.76 -1.84 -6.98
C TYR A 86 4.78 -0.78 -7.43
N ASP A 87 3.57 -1.25 -7.74
CA ASP A 87 2.42 -0.39 -7.95
C ASP A 87 1.48 -0.51 -6.77
N LEU A 88 0.97 0.63 -6.35
CA LEU A 88 -0.06 0.76 -5.33
C LEU A 88 -1.24 1.50 -5.94
N GLN A 89 -2.29 0.76 -6.28
CA GLN A 89 -3.50 1.35 -6.83
C GLN A 89 -4.46 1.70 -5.71
N LEU A 90 -4.95 2.93 -5.73
CA LEU A 90 -6.04 3.42 -4.90
C LEU A 90 -7.32 3.49 -5.74
N LEU A 91 -8.27 2.64 -5.37
CA LEU A 91 -9.64 2.77 -5.84
C LEU A 91 -10.46 3.44 -4.76
N LYS A 92 -10.94 4.64 -5.06
CA LYS A 92 -11.88 5.35 -4.20
C LYS A 92 -13.30 5.14 -4.71
N SER A 93 -14.13 4.45 -3.92
CA SER A 93 -15.57 4.36 -4.16
C SER A 93 -16.30 4.81 -2.90
N GLY A 94 -16.78 6.07 -2.91
CA GLY A 94 -17.25 6.74 -1.69
C GLY A 94 -16.12 6.84 -0.66
N ASN A 95 -16.31 6.20 0.49
CA ASN A 95 -15.32 6.13 1.57
C ASN A 95 -14.58 4.79 1.63
N THR A 96 -14.74 3.92 0.63
CA THR A 96 -13.96 2.68 0.53
C THR A 96 -12.66 2.95 -0.21
N PHE A 97 -11.57 2.46 0.36
CA PHE A 97 -10.23 2.48 -0.21
C PHE A 97 -9.74 1.05 -0.40
N ALA A 98 -9.30 0.75 -1.61
CA ALA A 98 -8.55 -0.46 -1.89
C ALA A 98 -7.09 -0.10 -2.12
N ILE A 99 -6.18 -0.83 -1.49
CA ILE A 99 -4.74 -0.82 -1.75
C ILE A 99 -4.41 -2.11 -2.47
N ILE A 100 -3.93 -2.01 -3.71
CA ILE A 100 -3.58 -3.17 -4.52
C ILE A 100 -2.06 -3.22 -4.69
N PHE A 101 -1.45 -4.32 -4.27
CA PHE A 101 -0.04 -4.65 -4.49
C PHE A 101 0.10 -5.52 -5.73
N ASN A 102 0.78 -5.03 -6.76
CA ASN A 102 1.09 -5.83 -7.95
C ASN A 102 2.35 -6.68 -7.75
N THR A 103 2.37 -7.89 -8.32
CA THR A 103 3.49 -8.82 -8.26
C THR A 103 4.70 -8.22 -8.97
N PRO A 104 5.86 -8.14 -8.32
CA PRO A 104 7.08 -7.66 -8.95
C PRO A 104 7.44 -8.53 -10.15
N ASN A 105 8.00 -7.92 -11.20
CA ASN A 105 8.45 -8.64 -12.39
C ASN A 105 9.46 -9.74 -12.01
N GLY A 106 9.15 -10.98 -12.39
CA GLY A 106 10.03 -12.14 -12.17
C GLY A 106 9.76 -12.95 -10.90
N MET A 107 8.75 -12.59 -10.11
CA MET A 107 8.26 -13.40 -8.98
C MET A 107 7.05 -14.24 -9.39
N ASP A 108 6.89 -15.43 -8.82
CA ASP A 108 5.70 -16.26 -9.04
C ASP A 108 4.48 -15.64 -8.32
N ASP A 109 3.38 -15.47 -9.05
CA ASP A 109 2.14 -14.86 -8.56
C ASP A 109 1.60 -15.55 -7.29
N SER A 110 1.77 -16.87 -7.17
CA SER A 110 1.24 -17.62 -6.02
C SER A 110 2.09 -17.45 -4.77
N ASP A 111 3.41 -17.36 -4.94
CA ASP A 111 4.35 -17.08 -3.85
C ASP A 111 4.19 -15.63 -3.37
N TYR A 112 4.13 -14.66 -4.28
CA TYR A 112 3.89 -13.26 -3.91
C TYR A 112 2.53 -13.07 -3.24
N LYS A 113 1.50 -13.71 -3.80
CA LYS A 113 0.16 -13.66 -3.21
C LYS A 113 0.14 -14.25 -1.80
N GLY A 114 0.74 -15.43 -1.58
CA GLY A 114 0.80 -16.04 -0.25
C GLY A 114 1.55 -15.15 0.74
N ALA A 115 2.58 -14.46 0.27
CA ALA A 115 3.34 -13.56 1.11
C ALA A 115 2.58 -12.26 1.44
N VAL A 116 1.86 -11.65 0.49
CA VAL A 116 1.00 -10.48 0.78
C VAL A 116 -0.26 -10.86 1.59
N GLU A 117 -0.81 -12.06 1.40
CA GLU A 117 -1.87 -12.60 2.28
C GLU A 117 -1.37 -12.80 3.71
N MET A 118 -0.10 -13.18 3.88
CA MET A 118 0.56 -13.19 5.17
C MET A 118 0.74 -11.77 5.72
N LEU A 119 1.13 -10.79 4.90
CA LEU A 119 1.26 -9.38 5.32
C LEU A 119 -0.02 -8.87 6.00
N VAL A 120 -1.18 -9.08 5.37
CA VAL A 120 -2.46 -8.57 5.90
C VAL A 120 -2.94 -9.31 7.15
N THR A 121 -2.36 -10.47 7.46
CA THR A 121 -2.73 -11.27 8.64
C THR A 121 -1.72 -11.14 9.79
N GLN A 122 -0.52 -10.59 9.55
CA GLN A 122 0.46 -10.35 10.60
C GLN A 122 0.08 -9.13 11.45
N SER A 123 0.06 -9.28 12.77
CA SER A 123 -0.25 -8.23 13.76
C SER A 123 0.71 -7.04 13.78
N THR A 124 1.77 -7.09 12.98
CA THR A 124 2.75 -6.02 12.81
C THR A 124 2.37 -5.08 11.67
N THR A 125 1.39 -5.45 10.84
CA THR A 125 0.94 -4.65 9.71
C THR A 125 -0.07 -3.61 10.15
N ARG A 126 0.24 -2.33 9.90
CA ARG A 126 -0.58 -1.20 10.36
C ARG A 126 -1.05 -0.38 9.19
N LEU A 127 -2.36 -0.14 9.10
CA LEU A 127 -2.92 0.90 8.24
C LEU A 127 -3.48 2.00 9.13
N GLU A 128 -2.92 3.19 8.98
CA GLU A 128 -3.36 4.41 9.64
C GLU A 128 -3.82 5.38 8.56
N VAL A 129 -4.91 6.12 8.79
CA VAL A 129 -5.42 7.10 7.83
C VAL A 129 -5.55 8.48 8.44
N TRP A 130 -5.30 9.51 7.64
CA TRP A 130 -5.54 10.90 8.01
C TRP A 130 -6.88 11.38 7.46
N ASP A 131 -7.67 12.02 8.32
CA ASP A 131 -8.88 12.73 7.90
C ASP A 131 -8.55 14.10 7.28
N ALA A 132 -9.58 14.85 6.88
CA ALA A 132 -9.42 16.20 6.32
C ALA A 132 -8.86 17.24 7.31
N ALA A 133 -8.93 16.97 8.61
CA ALA A 133 -8.46 17.82 9.70
C ALA A 133 -7.07 17.40 10.23
N ASP A 134 -6.39 16.48 9.54
CA ASP A 134 -5.08 15.94 9.90
C ASP A 134 -5.08 15.08 11.19
N ASN A 135 -6.23 14.56 11.61
CA ASN A 135 -6.28 13.56 12.66
C ASN A 135 -5.97 12.18 12.09
N MET A 136 -5.12 11.43 12.77
CA MET A 136 -4.77 10.05 12.41
C MET A 136 -5.71 9.07 13.11
N SER A 137 -6.19 8.07 12.39
CA SER A 137 -6.96 6.96 12.96
C SER A 137 -6.10 6.07 13.87
N GLY A 138 -6.76 5.20 14.65
CA GLY A 138 -6.09 4.00 15.19
C GLY A 138 -5.71 3.00 14.09
N GLU A 139 -5.15 1.86 14.47
CA GLU A 139 -4.77 0.76 13.57
C GLU A 139 -6.02 0.10 12.96
N LEU A 140 -6.08 0.04 11.63
CA LEU A 140 -7.32 -0.33 10.90
C LEU A 140 -7.31 -1.74 10.28
N LEU A 141 -6.16 -2.43 10.27
CA LEU A 141 -6.05 -3.75 9.63
C LEU A 141 -6.39 -4.92 10.55
N HIS A 142 -6.18 -4.74 11.86
CA HIS A 142 -6.52 -5.72 12.87
C HIS A 142 -7.74 -5.24 13.64
N LEU A 143 -8.91 -5.37 13.00
CA LEU A 143 -10.18 -5.31 13.73
C LEU A 143 -10.31 -6.62 14.51
N ASP A 144 -10.26 -6.52 15.84
CA ASP A 144 -10.62 -7.62 16.76
C ASP A 144 -12.03 -8.19 16.48
#